data_AF-A0A4P9YHD2-F1
#
_entry.id   AF-A0A4P9YHD2-F1
#
_cell.length_a   1.000
_cell.length_b   1.000
_cell.length_c   1.000
_cell.angle_alpha   90.00
_cell.angle_beta   90.00
_cell.angle_gamma   90.00
#
_symmetry.space_group_name_H-M   'P 1'
#
loop_
_entity.id
_entity.type
_entity.pdbx_description
1 polymer ?
#
loop_
_entity_poly.entity_id
_entity_poly.type
_entity_poly.pdbx_seq_one_letter_code
_entity_poly.pdbx_strand_id
1 'polypeptide(L)'
;MSIHFALATSLYFSKGINIKTSLPIVYSTDQYSAANDVVLSYIIFAWVSFLILFLCFFTGISMFRYNLSVLHSFFHIMGIIFLTLYITKPWPYEVGWYIVGPT
;
A
#
# COMPACT_ATOMS: atom_id res chain seq x y z
N MET A 1 -14.83 1.01 -0.29
CA MET A 1 -14.26 0.10 -1.32
C MET A 1 -13.52 0.84 -2.43
N SER A 2 -14.09 1.87 -3.06
CA SER A 2 -13.45 2.61 -4.15
C SER A 2 -12.07 3.18 -3.79
N ILE A 3 -11.89 3.65 -2.54
CA ILE A 3 -10.60 4.21 -2.09
C ILE A 3 -9.51 3.15 -1.86
N HIS A 4 -9.85 1.92 -1.48
CA HIS A 4 -8.88 0.82 -1.35
C HIS A 4 -8.38 0.36 -2.73
N PHE A 5 -9.27 0.34 -3.72
CA PHE A 5 -8.92 0.07 -5.10
C PHE A 5 -8.03 1.17 -5.70
N ALA A 6 -8.40 2.44 -5.45
CA ALA A 6 -7.57 3.59 -5.83
C ALA A 6 -6.18 3.56 -5.16
N LEU A 7 -6.10 3.08 -3.92
CA LEU A 7 -4.83 2.89 -3.21
C LEU A 7 -3.95 1.83 -3.89
N ALA A 8 -4.49 0.63 -4.12
CA ALA A 8 -3.73 -0.47 -4.73
C ALA A 8 -3.23 -0.13 -6.14
N THR A 9 -4.04 0.60 -6.92
CA THR A 9 -3.64 1.10 -8.25
C THR A 9 -2.61 2.22 -8.17
N SER A 10 -2.77 3.19 -7.27
CA SER A 10 -1.81 4.30 -7.11
C SER A 10 -0.42 3.84 -6.64
N LEU A 11 -0.36 2.79 -5.81
CA LEU A 11 0.92 2.15 -5.43
C LEU A 11 1.65 1.57 -6.65
N TYR A 12 0.91 0.97 -7.59
CA TYR A 12 1.48 0.44 -8.82
C TYR A 12 2.02 1.55 -9.74
N PHE A 13 1.29 2.66 -9.88
CA PHE A 13 1.73 3.78 -10.73
C PHE A 13 2.89 4.58 -10.13
N SER A 14 2.97 4.69 -8.80
CA SER A 14 4.06 5.42 -8.10
C SER A 14 5.36 4.62 -7.96
N LYS A 15 5.32 3.30 -8.18
CA LYS A 15 6.44 2.37 -7.96
C LYS A 15 7.77 2.84 -8.54
N GLY A 16 7.78 3.30 -9.80
CA GLY A 16 9.02 3.61 -10.52
C GLY A 16 9.73 4.84 -9.97
N ILE A 17 8.97 5.82 -9.48
CA ILE A 17 9.52 7.05 -8.88
C ILE A 17 10.10 6.73 -7.51
N ASN A 18 9.41 5.92 -6.71
CA ASN A 18 9.85 5.56 -5.37
C ASN A 18 11.12 4.69 -5.39
N ILE A 19 11.21 3.72 -6.32
CA ILE A 19 12.44 2.94 -6.53
C ILE A 19 13.62 3.86 -6.87
N LYS A 20 13.48 4.73 -7.87
CA LYS A 20 14.56 5.61 -8.33
C LYS A 20 15.01 6.62 -7.27
N THR A 21 14.11 7.04 -6.40
CA THR A 21 14.43 7.98 -5.30
C THR A 21 15.24 7.32 -4.19
N SER A 22 15.05 6.01 -4.02
CA SER A 22 15.74 5.23 -2.98
C SER A 22 17.13 4.78 -3.43
N LEU A 23 17.36 4.75 -4.75
CA LEU A 23 18.62 4.28 -5.33
C LEU A 23 19.64 5.43 -5.46
N PRO A 24 20.94 5.11 -5.37
CA PRO A 24 22.01 6.08 -5.64
C PRO A 24 21.97 6.58 -7.09
N ILE A 25 22.59 7.74 -7.36
CA ILE A 25 22.59 8.39 -8.70
C ILE A 25 23.07 7.44 -9.81
N VAL A 26 24.01 6.55 -9.49
CA VAL A 26 24.46 5.46 -10.35
C VAL A 26 24.10 4.15 -9.67
N TYR A 27 23.23 3.36 -10.30
CA TYR A 27 22.78 2.07 -9.79
C TYR A 27 22.93 1.00 -10.86
N SER A 28 23.16 -0.24 -10.44
CA SER A 28 23.20 -1.40 -11.34
C SER A 28 21.78 -1.93 -11.64
N THR A 29 21.65 -2.71 -12.70
CA THR A 29 20.40 -3.40 -13.04
C THR A 29 19.93 -4.32 -11.91
N ASP A 30 20.86 -4.99 -11.23
CA ASP A 30 20.55 -5.91 -10.13
C ASP A 30 19.97 -5.17 -8.91
N GLN A 31 20.52 -3.98 -8.60
CA GLN A 31 20.00 -3.12 -7.53
C GLN A 31 18.57 -2.64 -7.81
N TYR A 32 18.30 -2.26 -9.06
CA TYR A 32 16.95 -1.88 -9.47
C TYR A 32 15.98 -3.07 -9.41
N SER A 33 16.40 -4.26 -9.84
CA SER A 33 15.58 -5.46 -9.80
C SER A 33 15.21 -5.84 -8.36
N ALA A 34 16.18 -5.84 -7.45
CA ALA A 34 15.96 -6.16 -6.05
C ALA A 34 14.96 -5.18 -5.39
N ALA A 35 15.12 -3.88 -5.63
CA ALA A 35 14.18 -2.87 -5.14
C ALA A 35 12.77 -3.06 -5.74
N ASN A 36 12.68 -3.40 -7.03
CA ASN A 36 11.42 -3.66 -7.70
C ASN A 36 10.69 -4.88 -7.11
N ASP A 37 11.40 -5.93 -6.71
CA ASP A 37 10.80 -7.13 -6.11
C ASP A 37 10.20 -6.85 -4.73
N VAL A 38 10.89 -6.04 -3.91
CA VAL A 38 10.36 -5.56 -2.62
C VAL A 38 9.10 -4.73 -2.84
N VAL A 39 9.13 -3.84 -3.84
CA VAL A 39 8.00 -2.99 -4.20
C VAL A 39 6.79 -3.78 -4.68
N LEU A 40 7.04 -4.77 -5.52
CA LEU A 40 6.00 -5.65 -6.03
C LEU A 40 5.37 -6.47 -4.89
N SER A 41 6.18 -6.90 -3.91
CA SER A 41 5.70 -7.70 -2.78
C SER A 41 4.64 -6.97 -1.95
N TYR A 42 4.85 -5.72 -1.54
CA TYR A 42 3.83 -4.99 -0.79
C TYR A 42 2.64 -4.56 -1.67
N ILE A 43 2.84 -4.34 -2.98
CA ILE A 43 1.73 -4.09 -3.92
C ILE A 43 0.81 -5.31 -3.98
N ILE A 44 1.38 -6.51 -4.13
CA ILE A 44 0.63 -7.77 -4.12
C ILE A 44 -0.12 -7.91 -2.80
N PHE A 45 0.55 -7.66 -1.68
CA PHE A 45 -0.10 -7.71 -0.36
C PHE A 45 -1.28 -6.74 -0.25
N ALA A 46 -1.14 -5.51 -0.78
CA ALA A 46 -2.23 -4.54 -0.82
C ALA A 46 -3.42 -5.03 -1.65
N TRP A 47 -3.17 -5.66 -2.80
CA TRP A 47 -4.21 -6.24 -3.66
C TRP A 47 -4.91 -7.45 -3.01
N VAL A 48 -4.16 -8.35 -2.37
CA VAL A 48 -4.72 -9.48 -1.62
C VAL A 48 -5.59 -8.98 -0.46
N SER A 49 -5.09 -8.00 0.30
CA SER A 49 -5.83 -7.38 1.40
C SER A 49 -7.12 -6.72 0.92
N PHE A 50 -7.07 -6.01 -0.22
CA PHE A 50 -8.27 -5.47 -0.87
C PHE A 50 -9.26 -6.57 -1.25
N LEU A 51 -8.82 -7.68 -1.84
CA LEU A 51 -9.69 -8.79 -2.23
C LEU A 51 -10.38 -9.41 -1.02
N ILE A 52 -9.65 -9.65 0.07
CA ILE A 52 -10.21 -10.16 1.34
C ILE A 52 -11.26 -9.18 1.86
N LEU A 53 -10.93 -7.89 1.93
CA LEU A 53 -11.83 -6.86 2.42
C LEU A 53 -13.10 -6.74 1.56
N PHE A 54 -12.95 -6.87 0.24
CA PHE A 54 -14.04 -6.87 -0.73
C PHE A 54 -14.97 -8.07 -0.49
N LEU A 55 -14.44 -9.28 -0.33
CA LEU A 55 -15.22 -10.48 -0.02
C LEU A 55 -15.93 -10.38 1.35
N CYS A 56 -15.24 -9.87 2.38
CA CYS A 56 -15.82 -9.63 3.69
C CYS A 56 -16.95 -8.58 3.66
N PHE A 57 -16.84 -7.58 2.78
CA PHE A 57 -17.88 -6.58 2.56
C PHE A 57 -19.16 -7.21 1.97
N PHE A 58 -19.05 -8.08 0.97
CA PHE A 58 -20.23 -8.77 0.39
C PHE A 58 -20.89 -9.77 1.35
N THR A 59 -20.12 -10.36 2.26
CA THR A 59 -20.65 -11.31 3.25
C THR A 59 -21.20 -10.64 4.51
N GLY A 60 -21.03 -9.31 4.66
CA GLY A 60 -21.54 -8.53 5.82
C GLY A 60 -20.82 -8.77 7.14
N ILE A 61 -19.81 -9.67 7.19
CA ILE A 61 -19.11 -10.06 8.42
C ILE A 61 -18.40 -8.86 9.09
N SER A 62 -17.95 -7.88 8.32
CA SER A 62 -17.21 -6.71 8.82
C SER A 62 -18.08 -5.52 9.24
N MET A 63 -19.33 -5.40 8.75
CA MET A 63 -20.15 -4.18 8.94
C MET A 63 -20.98 -4.12 10.22
N PHE A 64 -21.23 -5.26 10.89
CA PHE A 64 -22.22 -5.33 11.97
C PHE A 64 -21.65 -5.39 13.39
N ARG A 65 -20.34 -5.17 13.58
CA ARG A 65 -19.73 -5.10 14.92
C ARG A 65 -19.23 -3.68 15.23
N TYR A 66 -19.93 -2.99 16.13
CA TYR A 66 -19.66 -1.58 16.51
C TYR A 66 -18.22 -1.31 16.96
N ASN A 67 -17.62 -2.20 17.76
CA ASN A 67 -16.24 -2.06 18.23
C ASN A 67 -15.20 -2.18 17.10
N LEU A 68 -15.51 -2.93 16.04
CA LEU A 68 -14.67 -3.05 14.84
C LEU A 68 -14.81 -1.85 13.90
N SER A 69 -15.95 -1.14 13.95
CA SER A 69 -16.22 0.05 13.12
C SER A 69 -15.29 1.23 13.44
N VAL A 70 -15.05 1.51 14.73
CA VAL A 70 -14.17 2.63 15.16
C VAL A 70 -12.72 2.34 14.78
N LEU A 71 -12.24 1.12 15.07
CA LEU A 71 -10.90 0.68 14.73
C LEU A 71 -10.68 0.67 13.21
N HIS A 72 -11.67 0.18 12.45
CA HIS A 72 -11.66 0.22 10.99
C HIS A 72 -11.56 1.65 10.46
N SER A 73 -12.39 2.57 10.99
CA SER A 73 -12.37 3.98 10.58
C SER A 73 -11.02 4.65 10.86
N PHE A 74 -10.40 4.36 12.01
CA PHE A 74 -9.08 4.86 12.36
C PHE A 74 -8.00 4.38 11.37
N PHE A 75 -7.91 3.07 11.13
CA PHE A 75 -6.97 2.51 10.14
C PHE A 75 -7.24 3.04 8.73
N HIS A 76 -8.51 3.29 8.40
CA HIS A 76 -8.86 3.83 7.10
C HIS A 76 -8.37 5.26 6.90
N ILE A 77 -8.51 6.12 7.90
CA ILE A 77 -7.98 7.49 7.89
C ILE A 77 -6.45 7.47 7.83
N MET A 78 -5.80 6.65 8.65
CA MET A 78 -4.33 6.51 8.63
C MET A 78 -3.83 6.05 7.26
N GLY A 79 -4.47 5.04 6.65
CA GLY A 79 -4.12 4.56 5.31
C GLY A 79 -4.23 5.64 4.24
N ILE A 80 -5.23 6.53 4.32
CA ILE A 80 -5.38 7.66 3.40
C ILE A 80 -4.25 8.68 3.57
N ILE A 81 -3.87 9.01 4.80
CA ILE A 81 -2.77 9.94 5.09
C ILE A 81 -1.46 9.38 4.54
N PHE A 82 -1.15 8.13 4.87
CA PHE A 82 0.09 7.48 4.41
C PHE A 82 0.14 7.34 2.88
N LEU A 83 -0.97 6.96 2.23
CA LEU A 83 -1.03 6.93 0.77
C LEU A 83 -0.81 8.31 0.16
N THR A 84 -1.45 9.34 0.73
CA THR A 84 -1.31 10.72 0.23
C THR A 84 0.15 11.15 0.30
N LEU A 85 0.83 10.86 1.40
CA LEU A 85 2.26 11.14 1.57
C LEU A 85 3.14 10.35 0.57
N TYR A 86 2.80 9.09 0.32
CA TYR A 86 3.53 8.19 -0.59
C TYR A 86 3.37 8.54 -2.08
N ILE A 87 2.24 9.15 -2.46
CA ILE A 87 1.99 9.61 -3.83
C ILE A 87 2.53 11.03 -4.05
N THR A 88 2.40 11.92 -3.07
CA THR A 88 2.74 13.35 -3.23
C THR A 88 4.21 13.66 -3.10
N LYS A 89 4.95 12.83 -2.37
CA LYS A 89 6.40 12.94 -2.28
C LYS A 89 7.03 11.62 -2.74
N PRO A 90 8.21 11.66 -3.36
CA PRO A 90 8.97 10.46 -3.58
C PRO A 90 9.56 9.98 -2.24
N TRP A 91 9.19 8.78 -1.81
CA TRP A 91 9.66 8.19 -0.55
C TRP A 91 10.55 6.98 -0.82
N PRO A 92 11.46 6.65 0.12
CA PRO A 92 12.19 5.39 0.06
C PRO A 92 11.21 4.22 -0.03
N TYR A 93 11.47 3.27 -0.92
CA TYR A 93 10.53 2.17 -1.17
C TYR A 93 10.33 1.28 0.05
N GLU A 94 11.27 1.26 1.00
CA GLU A 94 11.12 0.51 2.27
C GLU A 94 9.96 1.07 3.10
N VAL A 95 9.61 2.34 2.93
CA VAL A 95 8.52 2.97 3.69
C VAL A 95 7.16 2.37 3.31
N GLY A 96 7.02 1.77 2.12
CA GLY A 96 5.81 1.10 1.68
C GLY A 96 5.32 0.02 2.65
N TRP A 97 6.24 -0.71 3.31
CA TRP A 97 5.87 -1.74 4.29
C TRP A 97 5.22 -1.19 5.55
N TYR A 98 5.54 0.04 5.96
CA TYR A 98 4.89 0.67 7.12
C TYR A 98 3.46 1.11 6.81
N ILE A 99 3.14 1.32 5.52
CA ILE A 99 1.80 1.71 5.06
C ILE A 99 0.89 0.48 4.95
N VAL A 100 1.46 -0.64 4.51
CA VAL A 100 0.71 -1.85 4.16
C VAL A 100 0.67 -2.88 5.32
N GLY A 101 1.74 -2.94 6.13
CA GLY A 101 1.92 -3.82 7.30
C GLY A 101 2.03 -5.33 6.96
N PRO A 102 2.72 -6.17 7.77
CA PRO A 102 3.83 -5.92 8.67
C PRO A 102 5.18 -6.33 8.07
N THR A 103 6.21 -5.71 8.66
CA THR A 103 7.57 -6.19 8.91
C THR A 103 7.61 -7.49 9.71
#